data_AF-A0ABD7KPD6-F1
#
_entry.id   AF-A0ABD7KPD6-F1
#
_cell.length_a   1.000
_cell.length_b   1.000
_cell.length_c   1.000
_cell.angle_alpha   90.00
_cell.angle_beta   90.00
_cell.angle_gamma   90.00
#
_symmetry.space_group_name_H-M   'P 1'
#
loop_
_entity.id
_entity.type
_entity.pdbx_description
1 polymer ?
#
loop_
_entity_poly.entity_id
_entity_poly.type
_entity_poly.pdbx_seq_one_letter_code
_entity_poly.pdbx_strand_id
1 'polypeptide(L)'
;MTRLASRFGAANIIRRDRPLTREELFRVVPSVFSEDKHESRSDKYTYIPTISLLDSLQREGFQPFFACQTRVRDPGRREYTKHMLRLRREGQITGKQVPEIILLNSHDGTSSYQMLPGLFRAVCQNGLVCGESFGEVRVPHKGDVVSQVIEGAYEVLGIFDRVEEKRDAMQSLMLPPPAQQALAQAALTYRFGEDHQPVTAPQVLSPRRWQDESNDLWTTYQRIQENLIKGGLSGRSAKGGRTHTRAVRGIDGDVKLNRALWVMAEAMLSGFRPV
;
A
#
# COMPACT_ATOMS: atom_id res chain seq x y z
N MET A 1 -12.41 -14.93 38.15
CA MET A 1 -11.18 -15.37 37.46
C MET A 1 -11.05 -14.64 36.14
N THR A 2 -10.21 -13.61 36.11
CA THR A 2 -9.93 -12.82 34.90
C THR A 2 -9.02 -13.66 34.01
N ARG A 3 -9.55 -14.26 32.94
CA ARG A 3 -8.73 -14.93 31.91
C ARG A 3 -7.93 -13.83 31.19
N LEU A 4 -6.67 -13.65 31.59
CA LEU A 4 -5.69 -12.94 30.79
C LEU A 4 -5.63 -13.63 29.43
N ALA A 5 -5.90 -12.88 28.35
CA ALA A 5 -5.88 -13.42 27.00
C ALA A 5 -4.44 -13.85 26.66
N SER A 6 -4.15 -15.16 26.73
CA SER A 6 -2.82 -15.74 26.45
C SER A 6 -2.50 -15.87 24.96
N ARG A 7 -3.27 -15.24 24.07
CA ARG A 7 -3.08 -15.33 22.62
C ARG A 7 -2.62 -14.00 22.03
N PHE A 8 -1.37 -13.64 22.32
CA PHE A 8 -0.66 -12.68 21.47
C PHE A 8 -0.32 -13.41 20.17
N GLY A 9 -1.18 -13.24 19.15
CA GLY A 9 -0.85 -13.70 17.80
C GLY A 9 0.43 -13.02 17.31
N ALA A 10 1.31 -13.77 16.64
CA ALA A 10 2.52 -13.21 16.07
C ALA A 10 2.18 -12.01 15.16
N ALA A 11 2.96 -10.93 15.28
CA ALA A 11 2.84 -9.81 14.36
C ALA A 11 3.12 -10.30 12.94
N ASN A 12 2.23 -9.96 12.01
CA ASN A 12 2.32 -10.27 10.58
C ASN A 12 2.58 -9.00 9.75
N ILE A 13 2.99 -7.93 10.42
CA ILE A 13 3.27 -6.61 9.86
C ILE A 13 4.39 -5.98 10.68
N ILE A 14 5.36 -5.39 10.00
CA ILE A 14 6.46 -4.65 10.60
C ILE A 14 6.79 -3.44 9.74
N ARG A 15 7.12 -2.34 10.40
CA ARG A 15 7.62 -1.11 9.78
C ARG A 15 8.75 -0.57 10.63
N ARG A 16 9.81 -0.10 9.99
CA ARG A 16 10.92 0.61 10.63
C ARG A 16 11.29 1.85 9.83
N ASP A 17 11.96 2.78 10.48
CA ASP A 17 12.64 3.94 9.93
C ASP A 17 14.06 3.62 9.41
N ARG A 18 14.57 2.44 9.77
CA ARG A 18 15.77 1.79 9.21
C ARG A 18 15.39 0.58 8.33
N PRO A 19 16.33 0.07 7.50
CA PRO A 19 16.18 -1.23 6.86
C PRO A 19 15.79 -2.34 7.85
N LEU A 20 14.90 -3.22 7.41
CA LEU A 20 14.49 -4.43 8.12
C LEU A 20 15.59 -5.48 8.01
N THR A 21 15.88 -6.12 9.13
CA THR A 21 16.84 -7.22 9.20
C THR A 21 16.24 -8.52 8.64
N ARG A 22 17.12 -9.46 8.25
CA ARG A 22 16.69 -10.78 7.78
C ARG A 22 15.94 -11.54 8.88
N GLU A 23 16.33 -11.41 10.16
CA GLU A 23 15.59 -12.03 11.27
C GLU A 23 14.20 -11.40 11.48
N GLU A 24 14.08 -10.08 11.36
CA GLU A 24 12.79 -9.38 11.45
C GLU A 24 11.84 -9.84 10.33
N LEU A 25 12.34 -9.95 9.10
CA LEU A 25 11.57 -10.46 7.97
C LEU A 25 11.16 -11.92 8.20
N PHE A 26 12.09 -12.78 8.62
CA PHE A 26 11.82 -14.20 8.86
C PHE A 26 10.71 -14.40 9.91
N ARG A 27 10.75 -13.60 10.99
CA ARG A 27 9.77 -13.69 12.07
C ARG A 27 8.37 -13.23 11.66
N VAL A 28 8.28 -12.14 10.90
CA VAL A 28 7.02 -11.43 10.63
C VAL A 28 6.39 -11.85 9.30
N VAL A 29 7.24 -12.13 8.31
CA VAL A 29 6.85 -12.43 6.93
C VAL A 29 7.61 -13.69 6.44
N PRO A 30 7.50 -14.84 7.13
CA PRO A 30 8.22 -16.06 6.76
C PRO A 30 7.96 -16.51 5.31
N SER A 31 6.84 -16.11 4.68
CA SER A 31 6.57 -16.48 3.30
C SER A 31 7.61 -15.99 2.29
N VAL A 32 8.35 -14.93 2.61
CA VAL A 32 9.44 -14.44 1.75
C VAL A 32 10.55 -15.49 1.59
N PHE A 33 10.74 -16.34 2.60
CA PHE A 33 11.80 -17.34 2.71
C PHE A 33 11.37 -18.74 2.32
N SER A 34 10.16 -18.91 1.77
CA SER A 34 9.76 -20.22 1.24
C SER A 34 10.79 -20.68 0.21
N GLU A 35 11.07 -21.97 0.17
CA GLU A 35 11.98 -22.53 -0.83
C GLU A 35 11.21 -23.02 -2.07
N ASP A 36 9.89 -23.24 -1.94
CA ASP A 36 9.03 -23.73 -3.01
C ASP A 36 7.60 -23.16 -2.94
N LYS A 37 6.75 -23.53 -3.90
CA LYS A 37 5.30 -23.33 -3.90
C LYS A 37 4.62 -24.26 -2.88
N HIS A 38 3.42 -23.88 -2.44
CA HIS A 38 2.60 -24.73 -1.58
C HIS A 38 2.20 -26.03 -2.32
N GLU A 39 2.14 -27.17 -1.62
CA GLU A 39 1.80 -28.50 -2.18
C GLU A 39 0.47 -28.54 -2.97
N SER A 40 -0.43 -27.63 -2.67
CA SER A 40 -1.71 -27.46 -3.37
C SER A 40 -1.57 -26.88 -4.79
N ARG A 41 -0.36 -26.54 -5.24
CA ARG A 41 -0.07 -25.96 -6.55
C ARG A 41 0.42 -27.02 -7.52
N SER A 42 -0.16 -27.04 -8.71
CA SER A 42 0.22 -27.98 -9.78
C SER A 42 1.59 -27.66 -10.38
N ASP A 43 2.14 -28.58 -11.16
CA ASP A 43 3.41 -28.41 -11.87
C ASP A 43 3.43 -27.24 -12.85
N LYS A 44 2.25 -26.82 -13.33
CA LYS A 44 2.10 -25.64 -14.19
C LYS A 44 2.37 -24.32 -13.47
N TYR A 45 2.36 -24.31 -12.13
CA TYR A 45 2.66 -23.12 -11.33
C TYR A 45 4.17 -22.93 -11.23
N THR A 46 4.65 -21.82 -11.79
CA THR A 46 6.06 -21.43 -11.72
C THR A 46 6.32 -20.67 -10.42
N TYR A 47 7.17 -21.23 -9.57
CA TYR A 47 7.62 -20.61 -8.33
C TYR A 47 8.48 -19.37 -8.63
N ILE A 48 8.22 -18.26 -7.93
CA ILE A 48 9.01 -17.02 -8.02
C ILE A 48 9.58 -16.75 -6.64
N PRO A 49 10.87 -17.00 -6.37
CA PRO A 49 11.47 -16.87 -5.05
C PRO A 49 11.60 -15.41 -4.61
N THR A 50 10.78 -14.97 -3.64
CA THR A 50 10.79 -13.58 -3.20
C THR A 50 12.14 -13.19 -2.57
N ILE A 51 12.76 -14.09 -1.80
CA ILE A 51 14.06 -13.80 -1.17
C ILE A 51 15.16 -13.55 -2.21
N SER A 52 15.19 -14.30 -3.31
CA SER A 52 16.19 -14.10 -4.37
C SER A 52 16.01 -12.75 -5.06
N LEU A 53 14.77 -12.33 -5.28
CA LEU A 53 14.46 -11.01 -5.83
C LEU A 53 14.82 -9.89 -4.88
N LEU A 54 14.54 -10.07 -3.58
CA LEU A 54 14.94 -9.14 -2.54
C LEU A 54 16.46 -8.99 -2.50
N ASP A 55 17.21 -10.09 -2.49
CA ASP A 55 18.67 -10.09 -2.47
C ASP A 55 19.23 -9.36 -3.73
N SER A 56 18.61 -9.53 -4.90
CA SER A 56 18.99 -8.78 -6.12
C SER A 56 18.71 -7.29 -6.01
N LEU A 57 17.53 -6.90 -5.53
CA LEU A 57 17.18 -5.48 -5.34
C LEU A 57 18.07 -4.81 -4.28
N GLN A 58 18.50 -5.55 -3.25
CA GLN A 58 19.47 -5.06 -2.27
C GLN A 58 20.84 -4.77 -2.88
N ARG A 59 21.30 -5.55 -3.86
CA ARG A 59 22.54 -5.25 -4.61
C ARG A 59 22.43 -3.97 -5.43
N GLU A 60 21.22 -3.66 -5.92
CA GLU A 60 20.90 -2.39 -6.59
C GLU A 60 20.65 -1.23 -5.59
N GLY A 61 20.86 -1.47 -4.29
CA GLY A 61 20.73 -0.45 -3.25
C GLY A 61 19.31 -0.27 -2.70
N PHE A 62 18.37 -1.18 -2.97
CA PHE A 62 17.02 -1.12 -2.40
C PHE A 62 16.89 -1.94 -1.12
N GLN A 63 16.43 -1.30 -0.05
CA GLN A 63 16.32 -1.92 1.27
C GLN A 63 14.86 -1.97 1.75
N PRO A 64 14.43 -3.04 2.44
CA PRO A 64 13.06 -3.17 2.95
C PRO A 64 12.83 -2.33 4.21
N PHE A 65 11.78 -1.51 4.23
CA PHE A 65 11.39 -0.70 5.40
C PHE A 65 10.03 -1.11 5.98
N PHE A 66 9.27 -1.88 5.20
CA PHE A 66 7.98 -2.41 5.59
C PHE A 66 7.81 -3.81 5.02
N ALA A 67 7.21 -4.67 5.83
CA ALA A 67 6.86 -6.02 5.40
C ALA A 67 5.57 -6.45 6.09
N CYS A 68 4.69 -7.13 5.36
CA CYS A 68 3.54 -7.79 5.96
C CYS A 68 3.15 -9.06 5.18
N GLN A 69 2.44 -9.98 5.83
CA GLN A 69 1.77 -11.08 5.16
C GLN A 69 0.34 -11.26 5.64
N THR A 70 -0.45 -11.94 4.82
CA THR A 70 -1.83 -12.29 5.16
C THR A 70 -1.86 -13.22 6.38
N ARG A 71 -2.82 -12.99 7.28
CA ARG A 71 -3.04 -13.90 8.40
C ARG A 71 -3.82 -15.11 7.91
N VAL A 72 -3.26 -16.29 8.14
CA VAL A 72 -3.92 -17.56 7.84
C VAL A 72 -4.32 -18.26 9.13
N ARG A 73 -5.43 -19.01 9.07
CA ARG A 73 -5.85 -19.89 10.18
C ARG A 73 -5.12 -21.23 10.15
N ASP A 74 -4.81 -21.68 8.94
CA ASP A 74 -4.08 -22.91 8.66
C ASP A 74 -2.56 -22.67 8.79
N PRO A 75 -1.87 -23.32 9.73
CA PRO A 75 -0.42 -23.19 9.90
C PRO A 75 0.37 -23.62 8.65
N GLY A 76 -0.09 -24.62 7.90
CA GLY A 76 0.61 -25.13 6.71
C GLY A 76 0.67 -24.11 5.57
N ARG A 77 -0.25 -23.14 5.56
CA ARG A 77 -0.26 -22.04 4.57
C ARG A 77 0.55 -20.82 4.99
N ARG A 78 1.07 -20.79 6.21
CA ARG A 78 1.70 -19.59 6.78
C ARG A 78 2.94 -19.16 5.99
N GLU A 79 3.66 -20.12 5.44
CA GLU A 79 4.90 -19.88 4.69
C GLU A 79 4.66 -19.64 3.20
N TYR A 80 3.41 -19.67 2.74
CA TYR A 80 3.11 -19.55 1.30
C TYR A 80 2.12 -18.44 0.98
N THR A 81 1.56 -17.81 2.02
CA THR A 81 0.50 -16.84 1.85
C THR A 81 0.99 -15.55 1.20
N LYS A 82 0.03 -14.76 0.73
CA LYS A 82 0.28 -13.45 0.13
C LYS A 82 1.03 -12.55 1.10
N HIS A 83 2.13 -11.97 0.62
CA HIS A 83 2.99 -11.07 1.36
C HIS A 83 3.34 -9.83 0.54
N MET A 84 3.69 -8.76 1.26
CA MET A 84 4.07 -7.47 0.71
C MET A 84 5.38 -7.01 1.34
N LEU A 85 6.29 -6.51 0.51
CA LEU A 85 7.48 -5.76 0.93
C LEU A 85 7.41 -4.35 0.35
N ARG A 86 7.90 -3.34 1.08
CA ARG A 86 8.10 -1.99 0.53
C ARG A 86 9.56 -1.61 0.70
N LEU A 87 10.20 -1.34 -0.44
CA LEU A 87 11.63 -1.15 -0.58
C LEU A 87 11.92 0.32 -0.94
N ARG A 88 12.97 0.88 -0.37
CA ARG A 88 13.45 2.24 -0.69
C ARG A 88 14.93 2.20 -1.02
N ARG A 89 15.38 3.11 -1.86
CA ARG A 89 16.80 3.24 -2.19
C ARG A 89 17.61 3.76 -1.00
N GLU A 90 18.75 3.15 -0.77
CA GLU A 90 19.75 3.58 0.18
C GLU A 90 20.19 5.01 -0.15
N GLY A 91 20.23 5.90 0.85
CA GLY A 91 20.53 7.33 0.68
C GLY A 91 19.32 8.26 0.47
N GLN A 92 18.15 7.75 0.06
CA GLN A 92 16.92 8.56 -0.01
C GLN A 92 16.03 8.41 1.24
N ILE A 93 16.55 7.78 2.31
CA ILE A 93 15.79 7.33 3.47
C ILE A 93 15.21 8.49 4.30
N THR A 94 15.86 9.66 4.27
CA THR A 94 15.53 10.84 5.10
C THR A 94 14.67 11.88 4.39
N GLY A 95 14.27 11.64 3.13
CA GLY A 95 13.36 12.52 2.42
C GLY A 95 12.00 12.63 3.13
N LYS A 96 11.38 13.83 3.09
CA LYS A 96 9.98 13.99 3.56
C LYS A 96 9.03 13.09 2.78
N GLN A 97 9.37 12.84 1.51
CA GLN A 97 8.68 11.95 0.59
C GLN A 97 9.73 11.18 -0.19
N VAL A 98 9.56 9.86 -0.34
CA VAL A 98 10.58 8.95 -0.86
C VAL A 98 9.91 7.95 -1.82
N PRO A 99 10.35 7.85 -3.08
CA PRO A 99 9.89 6.80 -3.97
C PRO A 99 10.19 5.41 -3.40
N GLU A 100 9.29 4.47 -3.63
CA GLU A 100 9.47 3.10 -3.17
C GLU A 100 8.92 2.08 -4.16
N ILE A 101 9.51 0.89 -4.09
CA ILE A 101 9.03 -0.29 -4.79
C ILE A 101 8.17 -1.09 -3.83
N ILE A 102 6.93 -1.39 -4.22
CA ILE A 102 6.05 -2.27 -3.47
C ILE A 102 6.03 -3.62 -4.19
N LEU A 103 6.56 -4.64 -3.54
CA LEU A 103 6.52 -6.02 -4.02
C LEU A 103 5.35 -6.75 -3.40
N LEU A 104 4.60 -7.47 -4.23
CA LEU A 104 3.55 -8.38 -3.82
C LEU A 104 3.82 -9.75 -4.43
N ASN A 105 3.73 -10.78 -3.61
CA ASN A 105 3.86 -12.15 -4.09
C ASN A 105 3.05 -13.11 -3.22
N SER A 106 2.81 -14.30 -3.73
CA SER A 106 2.27 -15.43 -2.97
C SER A 106 2.85 -16.71 -3.54
N HIS A 107 2.89 -17.77 -2.74
CA HIS A 107 3.38 -19.09 -3.16
C HIS A 107 2.29 -20.16 -3.09
N ASP A 108 1.08 -19.79 -2.67
CA ASP A 108 -0.13 -20.61 -2.67
C ASP A 108 -1.08 -20.29 -3.84
N GLY A 109 -0.65 -19.42 -4.76
CA GLY A 109 -1.41 -19.02 -5.95
C GLY A 109 -2.64 -18.17 -5.68
N THR A 110 -2.74 -17.54 -4.50
CA THR A 110 -3.77 -16.54 -4.18
C THR A 110 -3.50 -15.17 -4.81
N SER A 111 -2.29 -14.97 -5.35
CA SER A 111 -1.83 -13.77 -6.02
C SER A 111 -0.89 -14.12 -7.16
N SER A 112 -0.78 -13.22 -8.14
CA SER A 112 0.40 -13.15 -8.99
C SER A 112 1.52 -12.38 -8.28
N TYR A 113 2.74 -12.48 -8.80
CA TYR A 113 3.80 -11.54 -8.51
C TYR A 113 3.45 -10.16 -9.10
N GLN A 114 3.67 -9.10 -8.32
CA GLN A 114 3.48 -7.73 -8.76
C GLN A 114 4.58 -6.83 -8.19
N MET A 115 5.01 -5.86 -9.00
CA MET A 115 5.87 -4.77 -8.58
C MET A 115 5.17 -3.45 -8.90
N LEU A 116 4.95 -2.63 -7.88
CA LEU A 116 4.22 -1.37 -7.99
C LEU A 116 5.11 -0.20 -7.60
N PRO A 117 5.07 0.91 -8.34
CA PRO A 117 5.62 2.16 -7.86
C PRO A 117 4.74 2.70 -6.71
N GLY A 118 5.41 3.19 -5.68
CA GLY A 118 4.77 3.82 -4.53
C GLY A 118 5.53 5.07 -4.09
N LEU A 119 4.91 5.82 -3.18
CA LEU A 119 5.54 6.98 -2.56
C LEU A 119 5.37 6.90 -1.04
N PHE A 120 6.48 6.82 -0.31
CA PHE A 120 6.44 6.93 1.13
C PHE A 120 6.43 8.39 1.53
N ARG A 121 5.54 8.77 2.46
CA ARG A 121 5.60 10.06 3.14
C ARG A 121 5.86 9.83 4.62
N ALA A 122 7.02 10.28 5.09
CA ALA A 122 7.50 10.04 6.46
C ALA A 122 6.51 10.55 7.51
N VAL A 123 5.87 11.68 7.23
CA VAL A 123 4.95 12.34 8.15
C VAL A 123 3.77 11.42 8.46
N CYS A 124 3.03 10.91 7.46
CA CYS A 124 1.84 10.07 7.70
C CYS A 124 2.18 8.63 8.10
N GLN A 125 3.38 8.15 7.77
CA GLN A 125 3.75 6.74 7.76
C GLN A 125 2.78 5.85 6.94
N ASN A 126 1.79 6.40 6.26
CA ASN A 126 0.92 5.68 5.34
C ASN A 126 1.62 5.76 3.99
N GLY A 127 2.43 4.75 3.67
CA GLY A 127 3.01 4.74 2.35
C GLY A 127 1.90 4.58 1.32
N LEU A 128 2.05 5.28 0.21
CA LEU A 128 1.13 5.38 -0.91
C LEU A 128 1.41 4.31 -1.97
N VAL A 129 0.36 3.86 -2.66
CA VAL A 129 0.49 3.08 -3.90
C VAL A 129 0.03 3.97 -5.06
N CYS A 130 0.86 4.13 -6.08
CA CYS A 130 0.47 4.87 -7.27
C CYS A 130 -0.54 4.04 -8.08
N GLY A 131 -1.51 4.71 -8.70
CA GLY A 131 -2.56 4.07 -9.49
C GLY A 131 -2.04 3.38 -10.77
N GLU A 132 -2.94 2.71 -11.49
CA GLU A 132 -2.63 1.95 -12.72
C GLU A 132 -1.98 2.78 -13.83
N SER A 133 -2.04 4.12 -13.74
CA SER A 133 -1.39 5.07 -14.65
C SER A 133 0.14 4.91 -14.73
N PHE A 134 0.76 4.23 -13.75
CA PHE A 134 2.20 4.11 -13.59
C PHE A 134 2.67 2.66 -13.55
N GLY A 135 2.97 2.11 -14.73
CA GLY A 135 3.73 0.88 -15.01
C GLY A 135 3.84 -0.16 -13.87
N GLU A 136 2.68 -0.63 -13.42
CA GLU A 136 2.61 -1.84 -12.62
C GLU A 136 3.12 -3.01 -13.45
N VAL A 137 4.09 -3.72 -12.91
CA VAL A 137 4.57 -4.96 -13.49
C VAL A 137 3.83 -6.09 -12.83
N ARG A 138 3.17 -6.92 -13.63
CA ARG A 138 2.45 -8.09 -13.15
C ARG A 138 2.91 -9.33 -13.87
N VAL A 139 3.55 -10.24 -13.13
CA VAL A 139 4.07 -11.49 -13.66
C VAL A 139 3.19 -12.65 -13.18
N PRO A 140 2.43 -13.32 -14.06
CA PRO A 140 1.72 -14.52 -13.68
C PRO A 140 2.72 -15.63 -13.32
N HIS A 141 2.35 -16.52 -12.40
CA HIS A 141 3.15 -17.70 -12.03
C HIS A 141 3.10 -18.79 -13.11
N LYS A 142 3.40 -18.44 -14.36
CA LYS A 142 3.37 -19.31 -15.53
C LYS A 142 4.24 -18.74 -16.64
N GLY A 143 5.03 -19.59 -17.29
CA GLY A 143 5.88 -19.23 -18.43
C GLY A 143 7.29 -18.77 -18.00
N ASP A 144 7.93 -17.94 -18.84
CA ASP A 144 9.23 -17.35 -18.53
C ASP A 144 9.07 -16.18 -17.55
N VAL A 145 9.11 -16.51 -16.26
CA VAL A 145 8.93 -15.53 -15.18
C VAL A 145 10.19 -14.72 -14.88
N VAL A 146 11.38 -15.26 -15.14
CA VAL A 146 12.64 -14.63 -14.70
C VAL A 146 12.90 -13.37 -15.51
N SER A 147 12.82 -13.46 -16.84
CA SER A 147 13.04 -12.32 -17.73
C SER A 147 12.04 -11.19 -17.45
N GLN A 148 10.76 -11.52 -17.28
CA GLN A 148 9.70 -10.54 -17.00
C GLN A 148 9.91 -9.79 -15.68
N VAL A 149 10.41 -10.48 -14.64
CA VAL A 149 10.66 -9.83 -13.35
C VAL A 149 11.85 -8.86 -13.42
N ILE A 150 12.91 -9.22 -14.15
CA ILE A 150 14.09 -8.36 -14.32
C ILE A 150 13.74 -7.12 -15.12
N GLU A 151 13.09 -7.28 -16.27
CA GLU A 151 12.68 -6.17 -17.13
C GLU A 151 11.76 -5.21 -16.36
N GLY A 152 10.76 -5.76 -15.68
CA GLY A 152 9.84 -4.94 -14.90
C GLY A 152 10.50 -4.18 -13.74
N ALA A 153 11.59 -4.69 -13.17
CA ALA A 153 12.33 -3.95 -12.16
C ALA A 153 12.91 -2.64 -12.72
N TYR A 154 13.48 -2.67 -13.93
CA TYR A 154 14.00 -1.46 -14.60
C TYR A 154 12.88 -0.49 -14.99
N GLU A 155 11.74 -1.00 -15.46
CA GLU A 155 10.57 -0.17 -15.78
C GLU A 155 10.08 0.61 -14.56
N VAL A 156 9.96 -0.03 -13.40
CA VAL A 156 9.47 0.61 -12.17
C VAL A 156 10.41 1.71 -11.69
N LEU A 157 11.73 1.57 -11.89
CA LEU A 157 12.70 2.61 -11.55
C LEU A 157 12.55 3.87 -12.40
N GLY A 158 12.30 3.73 -13.71
CA GLY A 158 12.10 4.86 -14.62
C GLY A 158 10.79 5.63 -14.37
N ILE A 159 9.89 5.10 -13.55
CA ILE A 159 8.59 5.71 -13.26
C ILE A 159 8.65 6.69 -12.10
N PHE A 160 9.68 6.61 -11.25
CA PHE A 160 9.77 7.45 -10.06
C PHE A 160 9.75 8.93 -10.38
N ASP A 161 10.49 9.37 -11.39
CA ASP A 161 10.51 10.79 -11.82
C ASP A 161 9.09 11.27 -12.18
N ARG A 162 8.31 10.45 -12.90
CA ARG A 162 6.94 10.80 -13.30
C ARG A 162 5.98 10.85 -12.10
N VAL A 163 6.18 10.00 -11.09
CA VAL A 163 5.41 10.04 -9.84
C VAL A 163 5.69 11.33 -9.08
N GLU A 164 6.96 11.75 -9.04
CA GLU A 164 7.37 13.01 -8.43
C GLU A 164 6.80 14.23 -9.16
N GLU A 165 6.83 14.24 -10.50
CA GLU A 165 6.22 15.29 -11.31
C GLU A 165 4.71 15.42 -11.05
N LYS A 166 3.98 14.29 -10.96
CA LYS A 166 2.55 14.32 -10.64
C LYS A 166 2.30 14.84 -9.25
N ARG A 167 3.08 14.41 -8.26
CA ARG A 167 3.02 14.95 -6.90
C ARG A 167 3.20 16.46 -6.92
N ASP A 168 4.23 16.98 -7.58
CA ASP A 168 4.52 18.41 -7.63
C ASP A 168 3.40 19.19 -8.32
N ALA A 169 2.82 18.63 -9.38
CA ALA A 169 1.64 19.19 -10.03
C ALA A 169 0.41 19.22 -9.11
N MET A 170 0.16 18.15 -8.35
CA MET A 170 -0.94 18.11 -7.37
C MET A 170 -0.70 19.11 -6.22
N GLN A 171 0.55 19.26 -5.78
CA GLN A 171 0.90 20.18 -4.69
C GLN A 171 0.82 21.65 -5.13
N SER A 172 1.00 21.92 -6.42
CA SER A 172 0.87 23.27 -6.99
C SER A 172 -0.58 23.68 -7.24
N LEU A 173 -1.54 22.74 -7.22
CA LEU A 173 -2.95 23.00 -7.48
C LEU A 173 -3.71 23.22 -6.17
N MET A 174 -4.07 24.47 -5.89
CA MET A 174 -4.99 24.80 -4.79
C MET A 174 -6.42 24.36 -5.12
N LEU A 175 -7.03 23.53 -4.27
CA LEU A 175 -8.41 23.08 -4.46
C LEU A 175 -9.41 24.01 -3.76
N PRO A 176 -10.43 24.52 -4.48
CA PRO A 176 -11.52 25.22 -3.84
C PRO A 176 -12.33 24.26 -2.95
N PRO A 177 -13.01 24.75 -1.89
CA PRO A 177 -13.73 23.88 -0.96
C PRO A 177 -14.73 22.89 -1.59
N PRO A 178 -15.51 23.26 -2.64
CA PRO A 178 -16.39 22.29 -3.31
C PRO A 178 -15.63 21.12 -3.94
N ALA A 179 -14.44 21.35 -4.51
CA ALA A 179 -13.63 20.30 -5.11
C ALA A 179 -13.03 19.35 -4.04
N GLN A 180 -12.62 19.91 -2.88
CA GLN A 180 -12.18 19.10 -1.74
C GLN A 180 -13.30 18.19 -1.24
N GLN A 181 -14.52 18.72 -1.11
CA GLN A 181 -15.71 17.96 -0.71
C GLN A 181 -16.05 16.88 -1.73
N ALA A 182 -16.01 17.18 -3.03
CA ALA A 182 -16.25 16.21 -4.09
C ALA A 182 -15.26 15.04 -4.05
N LEU A 183 -13.96 15.32 -3.88
CA LEU A 183 -12.92 14.30 -3.75
C LEU A 183 -13.14 13.43 -2.51
N ALA A 184 -13.44 14.05 -1.37
CA ALA A 184 -13.73 13.34 -0.13
C ALA A 184 -14.99 12.46 -0.24
N GLN A 185 -16.03 12.95 -0.91
CA GLN A 185 -17.27 12.19 -1.11
C GLN A 185 -17.06 10.98 -2.02
N ALA A 186 -16.35 11.16 -3.14
CA ALA A 186 -15.98 10.05 -4.03
C ALA A 186 -15.18 8.97 -3.29
N ALA A 187 -14.22 9.39 -2.45
CA ALA A 187 -13.42 8.49 -1.63
C ALA A 187 -14.24 7.73 -0.58
N LEU A 188 -15.21 8.39 0.06
CA LEU A 188 -16.13 7.75 1.00
C LEU A 188 -17.03 6.73 0.32
N THR A 189 -17.60 7.09 -0.83
CA THR A 189 -18.44 6.19 -1.63
C THR A 189 -17.66 4.96 -2.07
N TYR A 190 -16.43 5.13 -2.55
CA TYR A 190 -15.59 3.99 -2.93
C TYR A 190 -15.30 3.05 -1.75
N ARG A 191 -15.08 3.60 -0.56
CA ARG A 191 -14.69 2.81 0.61
C ARG A 191 -15.86 2.11 1.29
N PHE A 192 -16.97 2.81 1.45
CA PHE A 192 -18.09 2.36 2.30
C PHE A 192 -19.35 2.01 1.50
N GLY A 193 -19.39 2.33 0.20
CA GLY A 193 -20.57 2.23 -0.63
C GLY A 193 -21.45 3.48 -0.57
N GLU A 194 -22.52 3.46 -1.36
CA GLU A 194 -23.53 4.53 -1.41
C GLU A 194 -24.57 4.38 -0.29
N ASP A 195 -24.88 3.15 0.11
CA ASP A 195 -25.97 2.84 1.05
C ASP A 195 -25.77 3.47 2.43
N HIS A 196 -24.56 3.36 3.00
CA HIS A 196 -24.28 3.87 4.34
C HIS A 196 -22.81 4.24 4.54
N GLN A 197 -22.57 5.50 4.86
CA GLN A 197 -21.25 6.03 5.18
C GLN A 197 -21.20 6.38 6.67
N PRO A 198 -20.33 5.74 7.47
CA PRO A 198 -20.31 5.96 8.91
C PRO A 198 -19.77 7.33 9.32
N VAL A 199 -19.09 8.02 8.41
CA VAL A 199 -18.42 9.32 8.64
C VAL A 199 -18.67 10.25 7.45
N THR A 200 -18.52 11.55 7.67
CA THR A 200 -18.81 12.59 6.68
C THR A 200 -17.56 13.09 5.95
N ALA A 201 -17.75 13.75 4.81
CA ALA A 201 -16.66 14.38 4.06
C ALA A 201 -15.80 15.35 4.91
N PRO A 202 -16.38 16.26 5.72
CA PRO A 202 -15.60 17.09 6.65
C PRO A 202 -14.73 16.29 7.63
N GLN A 203 -15.21 15.14 8.12
CA GLN A 203 -14.43 14.30 9.05
C GLN A 203 -13.21 13.68 8.37
N VAL A 204 -13.31 13.27 7.11
CA VAL A 204 -12.15 12.72 6.38
C VAL A 204 -11.22 13.79 5.81
N LEU A 205 -11.70 15.02 5.65
CA LEU A 205 -10.89 16.20 5.32
C LEU A 205 -10.20 16.83 6.53
N SER A 206 -10.55 16.41 7.74
CA SER A 206 -9.94 16.94 8.96
C SER A 206 -8.48 16.49 9.06
N PRO A 207 -7.50 17.42 9.11
CA PRO A 207 -6.10 17.06 9.26
C PRO A 207 -5.87 16.39 10.62
N ARG A 208 -4.99 15.39 10.67
CA ARG A 208 -4.55 14.78 11.93
C ARG A 208 -3.45 15.58 12.63
N ARG A 209 -2.87 16.54 11.92
CA ARG A 209 -1.74 17.38 12.33
C ARG A 209 -1.64 18.62 11.46
N TRP A 210 -0.94 19.62 11.96
CA TRP A 210 -0.77 20.91 11.30
C TRP A 210 -0.04 20.86 9.95
N GLN A 211 0.89 19.91 9.74
CA GLN A 211 1.58 19.77 8.44
C GLN A 211 0.68 19.33 7.28
N ASP A 212 -0.58 19.00 7.56
CA ASP A 212 -1.58 18.57 6.57
C ASP A 212 -2.69 19.62 6.38
N GLU A 213 -2.51 20.86 6.85
CA GLU A 213 -3.55 21.91 6.76
C GLU A 213 -3.69 22.56 5.39
N SER A 214 -2.71 22.37 4.49
CA SER A 214 -2.77 22.94 3.15
C SER A 214 -3.96 22.40 2.34
N ASN A 215 -4.54 23.29 1.54
CA ASN A 215 -5.70 23.03 0.70
C ASN A 215 -5.32 22.71 -0.76
N ASP A 216 -4.04 22.44 -1.02
CA ASP A 216 -3.62 21.88 -2.31
C ASP A 216 -4.15 20.45 -2.51
N LEU A 217 -4.23 20.00 -3.76
CA LEU A 217 -4.76 18.69 -4.12
C LEU A 217 -3.95 17.58 -3.46
N TRP A 218 -2.62 17.68 -3.45
CA TRP A 218 -1.76 16.66 -2.84
C TRP A 218 -2.06 16.50 -1.34
N THR A 219 -2.05 17.59 -0.58
CA THR A 219 -2.31 17.58 0.86
C THR A 219 -3.75 17.15 1.18
N THR A 220 -4.73 17.59 0.39
CA THR A 220 -6.14 17.19 0.53
C THR A 220 -6.32 15.68 0.32
N TYR A 221 -5.75 15.16 -0.76
CA TYR A 221 -5.72 13.73 -1.07
C TYR A 221 -5.07 12.93 0.07
N GLN A 222 -3.93 13.40 0.58
CA GLN A 222 -3.20 12.72 1.65
C GLN A 222 -3.98 12.69 2.98
N ARG A 223 -4.73 13.76 3.32
CA ARG A 223 -5.64 13.77 4.47
C ARG A 223 -6.72 12.70 4.36
N ILE A 224 -7.37 12.64 3.19
CA ILE A 224 -8.41 11.64 2.90
C ILE A 224 -7.82 10.23 3.01
N GLN A 225 -6.70 9.98 2.32
CA GLN A 225 -6.03 8.68 2.33
C GLN A 225 -5.66 8.23 3.74
N GLU A 226 -5.02 9.09 4.53
CA GLU A 226 -4.64 8.77 5.91
C GLU A 226 -5.86 8.46 6.79
N ASN A 227 -6.90 9.31 6.72
CA ASN A 227 -8.11 9.12 7.51
C ASN A 227 -8.86 7.85 7.14
N LEU A 228 -8.86 7.50 5.86
CA LEU A 228 -9.46 6.28 5.41
C LEU A 228 -8.60 5.07 5.82
N ILE A 229 -7.31 5.03 5.50
CA ILE A 229 -6.46 3.86 5.79
C ILE A 229 -6.35 3.58 7.30
N LYS A 230 -6.04 4.59 8.12
CA LYS A 230 -5.88 4.41 9.58
C LYS A 230 -7.20 4.17 10.31
N GLY A 231 -8.31 4.70 9.80
CA GLY A 231 -9.59 4.67 10.51
C GLY A 231 -9.53 5.40 11.86
N GLY A 232 -10.34 4.96 12.83
CA GLY A 232 -10.45 5.55 14.17
C GLY A 232 -11.38 6.77 14.25
N LEU A 233 -11.96 7.20 13.14
CA LEU A 233 -12.91 8.32 13.12
C LEU A 233 -14.22 7.90 13.79
N SER A 234 -14.73 8.74 14.69
CA SER A 234 -16.04 8.54 15.31
C SER A 234 -17.14 8.67 14.27
N GLY A 235 -18.04 7.70 14.22
CA GLY A 235 -19.11 7.62 13.23
C GLY A 235 -20.38 7.00 13.77
N ARG A 236 -21.35 6.77 12.86
CA ARG A 236 -22.61 6.06 13.16
C ARG A 236 -22.75 4.80 12.31
N SER A 237 -23.28 3.74 12.89
CA SER A 237 -23.65 2.53 12.14
C SER A 237 -24.93 2.75 11.33
N ALA A 238 -25.25 1.84 10.42
CA ALA A 238 -26.51 1.86 9.67
C ALA A 238 -27.75 1.85 10.58
N LYS A 239 -27.61 1.35 11.82
CA LYS A 239 -28.67 1.35 12.85
C LYS A 239 -28.60 2.58 13.77
N GLY A 240 -27.79 3.58 13.45
CA GLY A 240 -27.63 4.83 14.22
C GLY A 240 -26.74 4.74 15.47
N GLY A 241 -26.20 3.57 15.80
CA GLY A 241 -25.34 3.38 16.98
C GLY A 241 -23.96 4.01 16.81
N ARG A 242 -23.34 4.45 17.92
CA ARG A 242 -21.98 4.99 17.92
C ARG A 242 -20.97 3.92 17.49
N THR A 243 -20.04 4.28 16.63
CA THR A 243 -18.98 3.39 16.15
C THR A 243 -17.70 4.16 15.83
N HIS A 244 -16.61 3.45 15.56
CA HIS A 244 -15.41 4.01 14.98
C HIS A 244 -15.08 3.31 13.65
N THR A 245 -14.58 4.07 12.68
CA THR A 245 -14.10 3.47 11.42
C THR A 245 -12.92 2.53 11.70
N ARG A 246 -12.89 1.40 11.01
CA ARG A 246 -11.81 0.42 11.19
C ARG A 246 -10.61 0.77 10.31
N ALA A 247 -9.41 0.43 10.77
CA ALA A 247 -8.22 0.48 9.92
C ALA A 247 -8.31 -0.57 8.80
N VAL A 248 -7.75 -0.25 7.63
CA VAL A 248 -7.55 -1.24 6.57
C VAL A 248 -6.38 -2.15 6.98
N ARG A 249 -6.61 -3.46 7.01
CA ARG A 249 -5.64 -4.46 7.53
C ARG A 249 -5.21 -5.50 6.50
N GLY A 250 -5.95 -5.65 5.41
CA GLY A 250 -5.67 -6.61 4.36
C GLY A 250 -4.88 -5.97 3.22
N ILE A 251 -3.91 -6.72 2.68
CA ILE A 251 -3.06 -6.29 1.56
C ILE A 251 -3.91 -5.82 0.37
N ASP A 252 -4.86 -6.64 -0.09
CA ASP A 252 -5.66 -6.30 -1.27
C ASP A 252 -6.52 -5.05 -1.07
N GLY A 253 -7.12 -4.91 0.11
CA GLY A 253 -7.93 -3.73 0.45
C GLY A 253 -7.08 -2.46 0.55
N ASP A 254 -5.86 -2.57 1.07
CA ASP A 254 -4.92 -1.46 1.18
C ASP A 254 -4.45 -1.00 -0.21
N VAL A 255 -4.00 -1.93 -1.05
CA VAL A 255 -3.55 -1.65 -2.43
C VAL A 255 -4.69 -1.07 -3.25
N LYS A 256 -5.86 -1.71 -3.22
CA LYS A 256 -7.04 -1.28 -3.99
C LYS A 256 -7.49 0.13 -3.61
N LEU A 257 -7.57 0.43 -2.32
CA LEU A 257 -7.97 1.75 -1.85
C LEU A 257 -6.92 2.82 -2.21
N ASN A 258 -5.63 2.56 -1.98
CA ASN A 258 -4.58 3.52 -2.32
C ASN A 258 -4.57 3.84 -3.83
N ARG A 259 -4.63 2.81 -4.69
CA ARG A 259 -4.71 3.00 -6.15
C ARG A 259 -5.91 3.85 -6.55
N ALA A 260 -7.10 3.53 -6.03
CA ALA A 260 -8.31 4.26 -6.36
C ALA A 260 -8.23 5.74 -5.95
N LEU A 261 -7.72 6.02 -4.75
CA LEU A 261 -7.59 7.40 -4.27
C LEU A 261 -6.57 8.19 -5.10
N TRP A 262 -5.47 7.57 -5.53
CA TRP A 262 -4.51 8.19 -6.45
C TRP A 262 -5.17 8.53 -7.80
N VAL A 263 -5.91 7.59 -8.39
CA VAL A 263 -6.62 7.81 -9.66
C VAL A 263 -7.64 8.94 -9.54
N MET A 264 -8.38 9.02 -8.42
CA MET A 264 -9.29 10.14 -8.16
C MET A 264 -8.55 11.48 -8.09
N ALA A 265 -7.37 11.51 -7.46
CA ALA A 265 -6.54 12.71 -7.41
C ALA A 265 -6.01 13.09 -8.80
N GLU A 266 -5.59 12.13 -9.63
CA GLU A 266 -5.16 12.40 -11.01
C GLU A 266 -6.29 12.90 -11.91
N ALA A 267 -7.48 12.34 -11.75
CA ALA A 267 -8.68 12.81 -12.46
C ALA A 267 -9.01 14.25 -12.05
N MET A 268 -8.93 14.57 -10.76
CA MET A 268 -9.10 15.94 -10.25
C MET A 268 -8.04 16.88 -10.83
N LEU A 269 -6.77 16.48 -10.83
CA LEU A 269 -5.68 17.27 -11.41
C LEU A 269 -5.93 17.58 -12.89
N SER A 270 -6.31 16.56 -13.66
CA SER A 270 -6.56 16.68 -15.10
C SER A 270 -7.76 17.58 -15.40
N GLY A 271 -8.83 17.49 -14.60
CA GLY A 271 -10.03 18.32 -14.77
C GLY A 271 -9.82 19.81 -14.47
N PHE A 272 -8.76 20.17 -13.75
CA PHE A 272 -8.40 21.55 -13.44
C PHE A 272 -7.32 22.14 -14.36
N ARG A 273 -6.71 21.33 -15.24
CA ARG A 273 -5.79 21.86 -16.25
C ARG A 273 -6.61 22.43 -17.42
N PRO A 274 -6.34 23.67 -17.87
CA PRO A 274 -6.92 24.16 -19.11
C PRO A 274 -6.48 23.23 -20.26
N VAL A 275 -7.44 22.88 -21.12
CA VAL A 275 -7.21 22.11 -22.36
C VAL A 275 -6.33 22.91 -23.32
#